data_AF-A0A945Z4A0-F1
#
_entry.id   AF-A0A945Z4A0-F1
#
_cell.length_a   1.000
_cell.length_b   1.000
_cell.length_c   1.000
_cell.angle_alpha   90.00
_cell.angle_beta   90.00
_cell.angle_gamma   90.00
#
_symmetry.space_group_name_H-M   'P 1'
#
loop_
_entity.id
_entity.type
_entity.pdbx_description
1 polymer ?
#
loop_
_entity_poly.entity_id
_entity_poly.type
_entity_poly.pdbx_seq_one_letter_code
_entity_poly.pdbx_strand_id
1 'polypeptide(L)'
;TSIKYIVCVVRPFSYPDGYPVNPHTIGEHLRKKRMDNRLMQSEVTNIIGVSEESIWNWENGRTKPSKKNLKIINAFVTASLKSQ
;
A
#
# COMPACT_ATOMS: atom_id res chain seq x y z
N THR A 1 -34.69 13.07 -30.98
CA THR A 1 -34.18 11.70 -30.80
C THR A 1 -32.91 11.76 -29.99
N SER A 2 -33.03 11.64 -28.67
CA SER A 2 -31.93 11.90 -27.73
C SER A 2 -30.81 10.89 -27.87
N ILE A 3 -29.61 11.41 -28.09
CA ILE A 3 -28.32 10.74 -28.00
C ILE A 3 -28.13 10.31 -26.53
N LYS A 4 -28.62 9.13 -26.14
CA LYS A 4 -28.51 8.60 -24.76
C LYS A 4 -27.25 7.73 -24.54
N TYR A 5 -26.31 7.70 -25.49
CA TYR A 5 -25.22 6.71 -25.47
C TYR A 5 -23.85 7.31 -25.83
N ILE A 6 -23.50 8.46 -25.26
CA ILE A 6 -22.13 9.01 -25.32
C ILE A 6 -21.73 9.51 -23.94
N VAL A 7 -21.67 8.62 -22.94
CA VAL A 7 -20.80 8.85 -21.78
C VAL A 7 -20.25 7.49 -21.38
N CYS A 8 -18.94 7.35 -21.51
CA CYS A 8 -18.16 6.19 -21.10
C CYS A 8 -18.63 5.71 -19.71
N VAL A 9 -18.94 4.42 -19.59
CA VAL A 9 -19.27 3.76 -18.32
C VAL A 9 -18.02 3.82 -17.43
N VAL A 10 -17.92 4.84 -16.58
CA VAL A 10 -16.94 4.84 -15.49
C VAL A 10 -17.27 3.64 -14.59
N ARG A 11 -16.50 2.55 -14.70
CA ARG A 11 -16.58 1.47 -13.72
C ARG A 11 -16.28 2.09 -12.35
N PRO A 12 -17.13 1.90 -11.33
CA PRO A 12 -16.79 2.36 -9.99
C PRO A 12 -15.44 1.74 -9.64
N PHE A 13 -14.49 2.57 -9.23
CA PHE A 13 -13.17 2.11 -8.80
C PHE A 13 -13.36 1.29 -7.52
N SER A 14 -13.43 -0.03 -7.66
CA SER A 14 -13.45 -0.96 -6.54
C SER A 14 -12.01 -1.19 -6.09
N TYR A 15 -11.76 -1.06 -4.78
CA TYR A 15 -10.45 -1.39 -4.24
C TYR A 15 -10.14 -2.88 -4.44
N PRO A 16 -8.88 -3.23 -4.72
CA PRO A 16 -8.46 -4.63 -4.76
C PRO A 16 -8.67 -5.32 -3.41
N ASP A 17 -8.88 -6.62 -3.44
CA ASP A 17 -9.14 -7.42 -2.25
C ASP A 17 -8.05 -7.25 -1.18
N GLY A 18 -8.49 -7.00 0.05
CA GLY A 18 -7.61 -6.77 1.18
C GLY A 18 -6.87 -5.43 1.14
N TYR A 19 -7.36 -4.44 0.39
CA TYR A 19 -6.85 -3.07 0.46
C TYR A 19 -7.29 -2.38 1.78
N PRO A 20 -6.35 -1.88 2.59
CA PRO A 20 -6.70 -1.18 3.83
C PRO A 20 -7.16 0.25 3.54
N VAL A 21 -8.48 0.45 3.44
CA VAL A 21 -9.09 1.78 3.21
C VAL A 21 -8.68 2.76 4.32
N ASN A 22 -8.86 2.33 5.58
CA ASN A 22 -8.53 3.08 6.80
C ASN A 22 -7.44 2.34 7.59
N PRO A 23 -6.15 2.52 7.25
CA PRO A 23 -5.06 1.89 7.98
C PRO A 23 -4.94 2.48 9.40
N HIS A 24 -4.78 1.62 10.40
CA HIS A 24 -4.58 1.99 11.81
C HIS A 24 -3.18 1.61 12.31
N THR A 25 -2.61 0.55 11.75
CA THR A 25 -1.30 0.02 12.11
C THR A 25 -0.25 0.40 11.08
N ILE A 26 1.02 0.40 11.50
CA ILE A 26 2.13 0.67 10.58
C ILE A 26 2.19 -0.33 9.41
N GLY A 27 1.79 -1.58 9.65
CA GLY A 27 1.72 -2.63 8.63
C GLY A 27 0.63 -2.36 7.60
N GLU A 28 -0.53 -1.86 8.03
CA GLU A 28 -1.60 -1.46 7.11
C GLU A 28 -1.21 -0.21 6.32
N HIS A 29 -0.51 0.76 6.93
CA HIS A 29 0.03 1.92 6.19
C HIS A 29 1.05 1.49 5.14
N LEU A 30 1.92 0.53 5.47
CA LEU A 30 2.86 -0.06 4.53
C LEU A 30 2.13 -0.75 3.37
N ARG A 31 1.13 -1.59 3.69
CA ARG A 31 0.31 -2.31 2.70
C ARG A 31 -0.44 -1.34 1.78
N LYS A 32 -1.05 -0.30 2.35
CA LYS A 32 -1.71 0.77 1.60
C LYS A 32 -0.73 1.39 0.60
N LYS A 33 0.44 1.81 1.09
CA LYS A 33 1.44 2.48 0.26
C LYS A 33 1.97 1.58 -0.86
N ARG A 34 2.17 0.29 -0.57
CA ARG A 34 2.56 -0.71 -1.57
C ARG A 34 1.49 -0.82 -2.66
N MET A 35 0.23 -0.94 -2.29
CA MET A 35 -0.89 -1.09 -3.23
C MET A 35 -1.15 0.19 -4.04
N ASP A 36 -1.03 1.37 -3.43
CA ASP A 36 -1.12 2.67 -4.11
C ASP A 36 -0.07 2.80 -5.22
N ASN A 37 1.14 2.33 -4.93
CA ASN A 37 2.25 2.34 -5.87
C ASN A 37 2.23 1.12 -6.83
N ARG A 38 1.24 0.21 -6.71
CA ARG A 38 1.12 -1.03 -7.50
C ARG A 38 2.36 -1.95 -7.42
N LEU A 39 3.01 -1.98 -6.26
CA LEU A 39 4.22 -2.77 -6.03
C LEU A 39 3.90 -4.18 -5.50
N MET A 40 4.71 -5.14 -5.90
CA MET A 40 4.77 -6.48 -5.31
C MET A 40 5.52 -6.44 -3.97
N GLN A 41 5.31 -7.46 -3.13
CA GLN A 41 6.03 -7.57 -1.86
C GLN A 41 7.55 -7.72 -2.09
N SER A 42 7.96 -8.48 -3.10
CA SER A 42 9.35 -8.62 -3.54
C SER A 42 10.00 -7.31 -4.02
N GLU A 43 9.23 -6.42 -4.62
CA GLU A 43 9.74 -5.09 -5.01
C GLU A 43 9.94 -4.22 -3.78
N VAL A 44 9.01 -4.25 -2.83
CA VAL A 44 9.17 -3.55 -1.56
C VAL A 44 10.40 -4.07 -0.82
N THR A 45 10.62 -5.38 -0.75
CA THR A 45 11.82 -5.93 -0.10
C THR A 45 13.12 -5.43 -0.72
N ASN A 46 13.16 -5.26 -2.04
CA ASN A 46 14.32 -4.70 -2.73
C ASN A 46 14.52 -3.20 -2.40
N ILE A 47 13.44 -2.45 -2.20
CA ILE A 47 13.49 -1.02 -1.88
C ILE A 47 13.97 -0.77 -0.44
N ILE A 48 13.43 -1.51 0.53
CA ILE A 48 13.72 -1.30 1.96
C ILE A 48 14.79 -2.25 2.53
N GLY A 49 15.18 -3.30 1.81
CA GLY A 49 16.25 -4.22 2.19
C GLY A 49 15.91 -5.15 3.34
N VAL A 50 14.69 -5.71 3.37
CA VAL A 50 14.24 -6.69 4.39
C VAL A 50 13.71 -7.96 3.75
N SER A 51 13.53 -9.04 4.51
CA SER A 51 12.96 -10.28 3.97
C SER A 51 11.47 -10.14 3.62
N GLU A 52 11.03 -10.89 2.60
CA GLU A 52 9.63 -10.93 2.17
C GLU A 52 8.70 -11.43 3.27
N GLU A 53 9.15 -12.43 4.02
CA GLU A 53 8.43 -12.95 5.19
C GLU A 53 8.19 -11.86 6.25
N SER A 54 9.17 -10.97 6.48
CA SER A 54 9.00 -9.86 7.41
C SER A 54 7.90 -8.91 6.94
N ILE A 55 7.87 -8.60 5.65
CA ILE A 55 6.84 -7.72 5.07
C ILE A 55 5.48 -8.35 5.17
N TRP A 56 5.36 -9.61 4.79
CA TRP A 56 4.11 -10.35 4.91
C TRP A 56 3.62 -10.39 6.36
N ASN A 57 4.51 -10.66 7.33
CA ASN A 57 4.15 -10.67 8.75
C ASN A 57 3.69 -9.30 9.27
N TRP A 58 4.32 -8.20 8.83
CA TRP A 58 3.91 -6.86 9.25
C TRP A 58 2.60 -6.43 8.60
N GLU A 59 2.41 -6.68 7.30
CA GLU A 59 1.19 -6.35 6.58
C GLU A 59 -0.04 -7.10 7.11
N ASN A 60 0.15 -8.33 7.60
CA ASN A 60 -0.90 -9.13 8.22
C ASN A 60 -1.00 -8.96 9.74
N GLY A 61 -0.21 -8.06 10.34
CA GLY A 61 -0.21 -7.82 11.79
C GLY A 61 0.26 -9.00 12.65
N ARG A 62 0.91 -10.02 12.07
CA ARG A 62 1.41 -11.20 12.79
C ARG A 62 2.60 -10.90 13.68
N THR A 63 3.40 -9.91 13.32
CA THR A 63 4.60 -9.54 14.07
C THR A 63 4.77 -8.03 14.09
N LYS A 64 5.28 -7.49 15.20
CA LYS A 64 5.64 -6.07 15.29
C LYS A 64 7.06 -5.84 14.78
N PRO A 65 7.29 -4.87 13.88
CA PRO A 65 8.63 -4.53 13.42
C PRO A 65 9.51 -4.01 14.57
N SER A 66 10.81 -4.29 14.49
CA SER A 66 11.80 -3.75 15.41
C SER A 66 11.94 -2.22 15.27
N LYS A 67 12.55 -1.54 16.25
CA LYS A 67 12.80 -0.09 16.18
C LYS A 67 13.56 0.34 14.92
N LYS A 68 14.50 -0.49 14.44
CA LYS A 68 15.25 -0.22 13.19
C LYS A 68 14.31 -0.29 11.98
N ASN A 69 13.51 -1.35 11.89
CA ASN A 69 12.61 -1.57 10.75
C ASN A 69 11.47 -0.54 10.75
N LEU A 70 10.99 -0.12 11.91
CA LEU A 70 10.02 0.98 12.02
C LEU A 70 10.51 2.27 11.36
N LYS A 71 11.79 2.64 11.56
CA LYS A 71 12.36 3.83 10.90
C LYS A 71 12.36 3.69 9.38
N ILE A 72 12.70 2.51 8.88
CA ILE A 72 12.74 2.21 7.43
C ILE A 72 11.33 2.26 6.84
N ILE A 73 10.36 1.61 7.49
CA ILE A 73 8.95 1.62 7.06
C ILE A 73 8.39 3.04 7.09
N ASN A 74 8.65 3.80 8.16
CA ASN A 74 8.21 5.18 8.26
C ASN A 74 8.81 6.04 7.13
N ALA A 75 10.09 5.86 6.82
CA ALA A 75 10.73 6.54 5.70
C ALA A 75 10.05 6.20 4.37
N PHE A 76 9.79 4.91 4.12
CA PHE A 76 9.09 4.45 2.91
C PHE A 76 7.67 5.03 2.79
N VAL A 77 6.89 5.02 3.88
CA VAL A 77 5.53 5.56 3.92
C VAL A 77 5.54 7.08 3.74
N THR A 78 6.47 7.78 4.41
CA THR A 78 6.56 9.25 4.39
C THR A 78 7.14 9.81 3.10
N ALA A 79 7.93 9.02 2.35
CA ALA A 79 8.56 9.44 1.10
C ALA A 79 7.58 9.98 0.05
N SER A 80 6.27 9.79 0.22
CA SER A 80 5.22 10.31 -0.65
C SER A 80 4.53 11.59 -0.19
N LEU A 81 4.82 12.10 1.01
CA LEU A 81 4.21 13.32 1.55
C LEU A 81 4.94 14.61 1.14
N LYS A 82 5.84 14.55 0.15
CA LYS A 82 6.47 15.71 -0.47
C LYS A 82 6.01 15.86 -1.92
N SER A 83 4.72 16.04 -2.13
CA SER A 83 4.21 16.50 -3.42
C SER A 83 2.95 17.33 -3.19
N GLN A 84 3.18 18.65 -3.08
CA GLN A 84 2.26 19.78 -3.26
C GLN A 84 1.08 19.94 -2.30
#